data_AF-A0A962SQJ2-F1
#
_entry.id   AF-A0A962SQJ2-F1
#
_cell.length_a   1.000
_cell.length_b   1.000
_cell.length_c   1.000
_cell.angle_alpha   90.00
_cell.angle_beta   90.00
_cell.angle_gamma   90.00
#
_symmetry.space_group_name_H-M   'P 1'
#
loop_
_entity.id
_entity.type
_entity.pdbx_description
1 polymer ?
#
loop_
_entity_poly.entity_id
_entity_poly.type
_entity_poly.pdbx_seq_one_letter_code
_entity_poly.pdbx_strand_id
1 'polypeptide(L)'
;LEKQFSGATSVKSSTLGGIKTAANILNLIEGSIESSIIEQVTAADQDLAQIIQDNMFVFENLIDVDDRGIQTLLREVASDQLMLALRGADEALKEKIFKNMSKRAAEMLRDDLDAAAPARLSDVEAAQKEILSVTRRLADAGEIMLGGGGDDFI
;
A
#
# COMPACT_ATOMS: atom_id res chain seq x y z
N LEU A 1 -0.78 -50.94 -6.05
CA LEU A 1 -1.68 -49.91 -5.46
C LEU A 1 -1.22 -48.48 -5.82
N GLU A 2 -0.53 -48.27 -6.95
CA GLU A 2 0.22 -47.02 -7.23
C GLU A 2 -0.18 -46.31 -8.53
N LYS A 3 -1.33 -46.65 -9.15
CA LYS A 3 -1.64 -46.17 -10.51
C LYS A 3 -3.09 -45.78 -10.77
N GLN A 4 -3.77 -45.19 -9.79
CA GLN A 4 -5.16 -44.73 -9.95
C GLN A 4 -5.42 -43.26 -9.53
N PHE A 5 -4.39 -42.42 -9.40
CA PHE A 5 -4.57 -40.99 -9.06
C PHE A 5 -3.89 -40.01 -10.02
N SER A 6 -3.69 -40.41 -11.27
CA SER A 6 -3.19 -39.51 -12.32
C SER A 6 -4.22 -39.38 -13.43
N GLY A 7 -5.21 -38.50 -13.27
CA GLY A 7 -6.09 -38.19 -14.38
C GLY A 7 -7.36 -37.45 -14.01
N ALA A 8 -7.42 -36.19 -14.44
CA ALA A 8 -8.63 -35.39 -14.60
C ALA A 8 -9.33 -34.97 -13.30
N THR A 9 -8.82 -33.89 -12.69
CA THR A 9 -9.47 -32.59 -12.84
C THR A 9 -8.40 -31.54 -12.53
N SER A 10 -7.86 -30.92 -13.58
CA SER A 10 -7.25 -29.59 -13.45
C SER A 10 -8.38 -28.62 -13.12
N VAL A 11 -8.90 -28.70 -11.89
CA VAL A 11 -9.56 -27.57 -11.29
C VAL A 11 -8.46 -26.56 -11.24
N LYS A 12 -8.57 -25.52 -12.06
CA LYS A 12 -7.78 -24.30 -11.92
C LYS A 12 -7.76 -24.03 -10.42
N SER A 13 -6.62 -24.27 -9.76
CA SER A 13 -6.37 -23.82 -8.41
C SER A 13 -6.27 -22.30 -8.52
N SER A 14 -7.42 -21.68 -8.74
CA SER A 14 -7.56 -20.25 -8.85
C SER A 14 -7.44 -19.75 -7.42
N THR A 15 -6.22 -19.35 -7.08
CA THR A 15 -6.00 -18.04 -6.46
C THR A 15 -6.67 -17.82 -5.10
N LEU A 16 -6.75 -18.87 -4.27
CA LEU A 16 -7.13 -18.76 -2.86
C LEU A 16 -5.86 -18.87 -2.01
N GLY A 17 -5.26 -17.71 -1.69
CA GLY A 17 -4.02 -17.61 -0.92
C GLY A 17 -2.84 -17.00 -1.71
N GLY A 18 -1.71 -16.81 -1.02
CA GLY A 18 -0.49 -16.23 -1.58
C GLY A 18 0.04 -15.06 -0.75
N ILE A 19 1.09 -14.39 -1.25
CA ILE A 19 1.80 -13.33 -0.52
C ILE A 19 0.87 -12.17 -0.15
N LYS A 20 -0.01 -11.75 -1.07
CA LYS A 20 -0.99 -10.68 -0.81
C LYS A 20 -2.00 -11.06 0.29
N THR A 21 -2.43 -12.32 0.34
CA THR A 21 -3.31 -12.81 1.41
C THR A 21 -2.58 -12.90 2.75
N ALA A 22 -1.32 -13.35 2.75
CA ALA A 22 -0.49 -13.40 3.95
C ALA A 22 -0.27 -11.99 4.51
N ALA A 23 0.10 -11.02 3.67
CA ALA A 23 0.26 -9.63 4.07
C ALA A 23 -1.04 -9.02 4.63
N ASN A 24 -2.19 -9.28 3.99
CA ASN A 24 -3.48 -8.83 4.50
C ASN A 24 -3.83 -9.44 5.87
N ILE A 25 -3.50 -10.72 6.11
CA ILE A 25 -3.70 -11.36 7.42
C ILE A 25 -2.77 -10.73 8.45
N LEU A 26 -1.50 -10.52 8.11
CA LEU A 26 -0.51 -9.91 8.99
C LEU A 26 -0.89 -8.46 9.37
N ASN A 27 -1.50 -7.71 8.45
CA ASN A 27 -2.03 -6.37 8.72
C ASN A 27 -3.20 -6.35 9.74
N LEU A 28 -3.87 -7.47 9.99
CA LEU A 28 -5.05 -7.56 10.85
C LEU A 28 -4.75 -8.16 12.23
N ILE A 29 -3.53 -8.64 12.46
CA ILE A 29 -3.10 -9.19 13.75
C ILE A 29 -2.34 -8.15 14.57
N GLU A 30 -2.16 -8.44 15.87
CA GLU A 30 -1.41 -7.58 16.78
C GLU A 30 0.06 -7.47 16.36
N GLY A 31 0.63 -6.26 16.38
CA GLY A 31 2.00 -5.96 15.89
C GLY A 31 3.11 -6.79 16.55
N SER A 32 2.93 -7.19 17.81
CA SER A 32 3.86 -8.08 18.53
C SER A 32 3.92 -9.48 17.92
N ILE A 33 2.77 -10.01 17.50
CA ILE A 33 2.62 -11.32 16.85
C ILE A 33 3.09 -11.24 15.40
N GLU A 34 2.71 -10.18 14.71
CA GLU A 34 3.16 -9.86 13.34
C GLU A 34 4.67 -9.85 13.23
N SER A 35 5.34 -9.08 14.10
CA SER A 35 6.81 -8.97 14.13
C SER A 35 7.48 -10.32 14.35
N SER A 36 6.96 -11.12 15.29
CA SER A 36 7.48 -12.47 15.55
C SER A 36 7.29 -13.43 14.36
N ILE A 37 6.18 -13.32 13.62
CA ILE A 37 5.94 -14.14 12.42
C ILE A 37 6.90 -13.71 11.31
N ILE A 38 7.05 -12.41 11.09
CA ILE A 38 7.96 -11.88 10.06
C ILE A 38 9.41 -12.25 10.34
N GLU A 39 9.88 -12.21 11.60
CA GLU A 39 11.23 -12.66 11.96
C GLU A 39 11.44 -14.14 11.61
N GLN A 40 10.47 -14.99 11.91
CA GLN A 40 10.54 -16.42 11.57
C GLN A 40 10.53 -16.66 10.05
N VAL A 41 9.73 -15.91 9.30
CA VAL A 41 9.72 -15.99 7.84
C VAL A 41 11.05 -15.49 7.28
N THR A 42 11.61 -14.40 7.80
CA THR A 42 12.90 -13.84 7.38
C THR A 42 14.04 -14.82 7.59
N ALA A 43 14.04 -15.53 8.72
CA ALA A 43 15.04 -16.56 9.02
C ALA A 43 14.97 -17.77 8.07
N ALA A 44 13.79 -18.06 7.51
CA ALA A 44 13.59 -19.15 6.56
C ALA A 44 13.83 -18.72 5.11
N ASP A 45 13.32 -17.53 4.73
CA ASP A 45 13.35 -16.97 3.39
C ASP A 45 13.23 -15.43 3.47
N GLN A 46 14.37 -14.76 3.34
CA GLN A 46 14.47 -13.30 3.41
C GLN A 46 13.73 -12.61 2.25
N ASP A 47 13.80 -13.16 1.04
CA ASP A 47 13.15 -12.57 -0.13
C ASP A 47 11.63 -12.65 0.02
N LEU A 48 11.11 -13.78 0.52
CA LEU A 48 9.68 -13.93 0.80
C LEU A 48 9.20 -12.97 1.90
N ALA A 49 9.95 -12.83 2.98
CA ALA A 49 9.62 -11.89 4.06
C ALA A 49 9.53 -10.46 3.53
N GLN A 50 10.50 -10.05 2.71
CA GLN A 50 10.50 -8.73 2.09
C GLN A 50 9.27 -8.53 1.21
N ILE A 51 8.92 -9.49 0.35
CA ILE A 51 7.74 -9.37 -0.50
C ILE A 51 6.46 -9.30 0.35
N ILE A 52 6.37 -10.04 1.46
CA ILE A 52 5.23 -9.96 2.38
C ILE A 52 5.14 -8.57 3.02
N GLN A 53 6.23 -8.06 3.60
CA GLN A 53 6.29 -6.72 4.19
C GLN A 53 5.97 -5.61 3.17
N ASP A 54 6.41 -5.77 1.92
CA ASP A 54 6.09 -4.84 0.82
C ASP A 54 4.59 -4.80 0.51
N ASN A 55 3.87 -5.89 0.76
CA ASN A 55 2.43 -5.96 0.59
C ASN A 55 1.66 -5.55 1.86
N MET A 56 2.34 -5.31 2.98
CA MET A 56 1.72 -4.89 4.24
C MET A 56 1.45 -3.39 4.28
N PHE A 57 2.38 -2.57 3.76
CA PHE A 57 2.17 -1.14 3.62
C PHE A 57 1.32 -0.85 2.37
N VAL A 58 0.02 -0.69 2.58
CA VAL A 58 -0.96 -0.39 1.54
C VAL A 58 -1.20 1.12 1.44
N PHE A 59 -1.76 1.56 0.31
CA PHE A 59 -2.03 2.98 0.05
C PHE A 59 -2.88 3.64 1.14
N GLU A 60 -3.78 2.88 1.76
CA GLU A 60 -4.62 3.34 2.87
C GLU A 60 -3.81 3.74 4.12
N ASN A 61 -2.63 3.15 4.35
CA ASN A 61 -1.77 3.49 5.49
C ASN A 61 -1.19 4.91 5.41
N LEU A 62 -1.33 5.60 4.28
CA LEU A 62 -1.04 7.04 4.21
C LEU A 62 -1.93 7.85 5.16
N ILE A 63 -3.06 7.30 5.64
CA ILE A 63 -3.89 7.95 6.65
C ILE A 63 -3.14 8.19 7.97
N ASP A 64 -2.19 7.31 8.31
CA ASP A 64 -1.44 7.31 9.56
C ASP A 64 -0.17 8.17 9.51
N VAL A 65 0.23 8.62 8.31
CA VAL A 65 1.33 9.56 8.11
C VAL A 65 0.93 10.93 8.64
N ASP A 66 1.82 11.62 9.35
CA ASP A 66 1.52 12.96 9.86
C ASP A 66 1.34 14.00 8.74
N ASP A 67 0.72 15.14 9.05
CA ASP A 67 0.43 16.18 8.05
C ASP A 67 1.72 16.68 7.36
N ARG A 68 2.83 16.76 8.10
CA ARG A 68 4.14 17.16 7.56
C ARG A 68 4.66 16.12 6.57
N GLY A 69 4.56 14.83 6.90
CA GLY A 69 4.94 13.74 6.01
C GLY A 69 4.12 13.72 4.72
N ILE A 70 2.80 13.94 4.80
CA ILE A 70 1.95 14.10 3.61
C ILE A 70 2.39 15.29 2.77
N GLN A 71 2.66 16.45 3.37
CA GLN A 71 3.15 17.61 2.63
C GLN A 71 4.52 17.37 1.96
N THR A 72 5.38 16.54 2.55
CA THR A 72 6.62 16.10 1.92
C THR A 72 6.35 15.20 0.73
N LEU A 73 5.49 14.19 0.91
CA LEU A 73 5.09 13.28 -0.17
C LEU A 73 4.51 14.05 -1.37
N LEU A 74 3.60 14.99 -1.11
CA LEU A 74 2.93 15.79 -2.15
C LEU A 74 3.87 16.68 -2.98
N ARG A 75 5.08 16.96 -2.48
CA ARG A 75 6.12 17.69 -3.26
C ARG A 75 6.86 16.79 -4.24
N GLU A 76 6.88 15.49 -3.99
CA GLU A 76 7.64 14.49 -4.77
C GLU A 76 6.76 13.71 -5.75
N VAL A 77 5.43 13.84 -5.65
CA VAL A 77 4.45 13.12 -6.48
C VAL A 77 3.88 14.04 -7.55
N ALA A 78 3.85 13.57 -8.80
CA ALA A 78 3.25 14.28 -9.91
C ALA A 78 1.71 14.36 -9.78
N SER A 79 1.11 15.49 -10.18
CA SER A 79 -0.32 15.73 -9.96
C SER A 79 -1.24 14.76 -10.72
N ASP A 80 -0.85 14.33 -11.91
CA ASP A 80 -1.56 13.33 -12.73
C ASP A 80 -1.53 11.94 -12.07
N GLN A 81 -0.38 11.55 -11.52
CA GLN A 81 -0.23 10.31 -10.76
C GLN A 81 -1.06 10.33 -9.47
N LEU A 82 -1.03 11.45 -8.73
CA LEU A 82 -1.83 11.63 -7.53
C LEU A 82 -3.33 11.55 -7.85
N MET A 83 -3.78 12.23 -8.91
CA MET A 83 -5.17 12.18 -9.36
C MET A 83 -5.60 10.75 -9.67
N LEU A 84 -4.78 9.99 -10.40
CA LEU A 84 -5.10 8.60 -10.73
C LEU A 84 -5.17 7.71 -9.48
N ALA A 85 -4.23 7.84 -8.56
CA ALA A 85 -4.18 7.05 -7.32
C ALA A 85 -5.38 7.33 -6.38
N LEU A 86 -5.79 8.59 -6.26
CA LEU A 86 -6.89 9.00 -5.39
C LEU A 86 -8.26 8.45 -5.81
N ARG A 87 -8.42 7.99 -7.05
CA ARG A 87 -9.67 7.37 -7.50
C ARG A 87 -10.01 6.07 -6.77
N GLY A 88 -8.98 5.35 -6.33
CA GLY A 88 -9.11 4.12 -5.54
C GLY A 88 -9.01 4.34 -4.04
N ALA A 89 -8.91 5.59 -3.58
CA ALA A 89 -8.81 5.94 -2.16
C ALA A 89 -10.20 6.10 -1.54
N ASP A 90 -10.30 5.85 -0.23
CA ASP A 90 -11.48 6.20 0.54
C ASP A 90 -11.59 7.73 0.75
N GLU A 91 -12.76 8.18 1.19
CA GLU A 91 -13.02 9.61 1.39
C GLU A 91 -12.16 10.21 2.52
N ALA A 92 -11.82 9.41 3.54
CA ALA A 92 -10.99 9.87 4.66
C ALA A 92 -9.57 10.21 4.18
N LEU A 93 -8.96 9.35 3.38
CA LEU A 93 -7.64 9.58 2.82
C LEU A 93 -7.65 10.72 1.81
N LYS A 94 -8.67 10.81 0.94
CA LYS A 94 -8.82 11.97 0.03
C LYS A 94 -8.85 13.29 0.79
N GLU A 95 -9.66 13.39 1.84
CA GLU A 95 -9.74 14.61 2.65
C GLU A 95 -8.43 14.92 3.36
N LYS A 96 -7.72 13.91 3.87
CA LYS A 96 -6.37 14.09 4.44
C LYS A 96 -5.39 14.67 3.41
N ILE A 97 -5.43 14.18 2.17
CA ILE A 97 -4.60 14.69 1.09
C ILE A 97 -4.99 16.14 0.74
N PHE A 98 -6.27 16.44 0.52
CA PHE A 98 -6.74 17.79 0.20
C PHE A 98 -6.41 18.81 1.29
N LYS A 99 -6.56 18.44 2.56
CA LYS A 99 -6.21 19.29 3.71
C LYS A 99 -4.74 19.71 3.69
N ASN A 100 -3.86 18.86 3.18
CA ASN A 100 -2.41 19.09 3.13
C ASN A 100 -1.95 19.74 1.82
N MET A 101 -2.87 20.11 0.94
CA MET A 101 -2.59 20.89 -0.27
C MET A 101 -2.90 22.38 -0.05
N SER A 102 -2.37 23.24 -0.94
CA SER A 102 -2.90 24.60 -1.02
C SER A 102 -4.36 24.58 -1.48
N LYS A 103 -5.18 25.51 -1.00
CA LYS A 103 -6.62 25.59 -1.33
C LYS A 103 -6.89 25.50 -2.83
N ARG A 104 -6.12 26.26 -3.64
CA ARG A 104 -6.23 26.26 -5.10
C ARG A 104 -5.90 24.89 -5.70
N ALA A 105 -4.84 24.23 -5.23
CA ALA A 105 -4.44 22.93 -5.76
C ALA A 105 -5.44 21.83 -5.38
N ALA A 106 -6.00 21.88 -4.16
CA ALA A 106 -7.06 20.98 -3.74
C ALA A 106 -8.34 21.17 -4.58
N GLU A 107 -8.76 22.42 -4.84
CA GLU A 107 -9.90 22.74 -5.71
C GLU A 107 -9.68 22.20 -7.13
N MET A 108 -8.53 22.47 -7.74
CA MET A 108 -8.20 21.95 -9.07
C MET A 108 -8.21 20.42 -9.13
N LEU A 109 -7.63 19.75 -8.13
CA LEU A 109 -7.59 18.28 -8.10
C LEU A 109 -8.99 17.67 -7.90
N ARG A 110 -9.86 18.32 -7.14
CA ARG A 110 -11.27 17.90 -6.99
C ARG A 110 -12.02 18.03 -8.32
N ASP A 111 -11.89 19.17 -8.99
CA ASP A 111 -12.51 19.38 -10.31
C ASP A 111 -11.99 18.35 -11.33
N ASP A 112 -10.69 18.03 -11.32
CA ASP A 112 -10.08 17.03 -12.19
C ASP A 112 -10.57 15.60 -11.88
N LEU A 113 -10.82 15.29 -10.61
CA LEU A 113 -11.39 14.00 -10.17
C LEU A 113 -12.87 13.87 -10.57
N ASP A 114 -13.63 14.97 -10.56
CA ASP A 114 -15.03 14.97 -10.99
C ASP A 114 -15.16 14.89 -12.52
N ALA A 115 -14.23 15.51 -13.26
CA ALA A 115 -14.19 15.50 -14.73
C ALA A 115 -13.51 14.24 -15.32
N ALA A 116 -12.92 13.41 -14.48
CA ALA A 116 -12.18 12.22 -14.83
C ALA A 116 -12.98 11.20 -15.67
N ALA A 117 -12.46 10.84 -16.84
CA ALA A 117 -12.94 9.65 -17.57
C ALA A 117 -12.60 8.36 -16.79
N PRO A 118 -13.38 7.27 -16.88
CA PRO A 118 -13.09 6.01 -16.18
C PRO A 118 -11.65 5.51 -16.42
N ALA A 119 -10.97 5.11 -15.35
CA ALA A 119 -9.63 4.52 -15.42
C ALA A 119 -9.69 3.01 -15.19
N ARG A 120 -8.70 2.27 -15.69
CA ARG A 120 -8.57 0.84 -15.37
C ARG A 120 -8.05 0.68 -13.95
N LEU A 121 -8.57 -0.31 -13.24
CA LEU A 121 -8.13 -0.63 -11.87
C LEU A 121 -6.61 -0.86 -11.81
N SER A 122 -6.03 -1.52 -12.83
CA SER A 122 -4.59 -1.74 -12.93
C SER A 122 -3.77 -0.47 -12.93
N ASP A 123 -4.29 0.60 -13.56
CA ASP A 123 -3.58 1.87 -13.70
C ASP A 123 -3.64 2.64 -12.38
N VAL A 124 -4.77 2.54 -11.66
CA VAL A 124 -4.92 3.06 -10.30
C VAL A 124 -3.98 2.35 -9.33
N GLU A 125 -3.94 1.01 -9.33
CA GLU A 125 -3.04 0.23 -8.49
C GLU A 125 -1.56 0.53 -8.80
N ALA A 126 -1.20 0.72 -10.07
CA ALA A 126 0.14 1.13 -10.45
C ALA A 126 0.51 2.51 -9.90
N ALA A 127 -0.37 3.50 -10.04
CA ALA A 127 -0.15 4.84 -9.49
C ALA A 127 -0.01 4.83 -7.96
N GLN A 128 -0.84 4.05 -7.26
CA GLN A 128 -0.75 3.85 -5.81
C GLN A 128 0.60 3.23 -5.43
N LYS A 129 1.06 2.19 -6.15
CA LYS A 129 2.34 1.55 -5.89
C LYS A 129 3.54 2.50 -6.08
N GLU A 130 3.51 3.32 -7.12
CA GLU A 130 4.55 4.33 -7.35
C GLU A 130 4.57 5.35 -6.21
N ILE A 131 3.42 5.81 -5.72
CA ILE A 131 3.35 6.71 -4.55
C ILE A 131 3.91 6.02 -3.31
N LEU A 132 3.55 4.76 -3.06
CA LEU A 132 4.11 3.98 -1.93
C LEU A 132 5.63 3.83 -2.00
N SER A 133 6.17 3.65 -3.21
CA SER A 133 7.62 3.61 -3.43
C SER A 133 8.28 4.95 -3.09
N VAL A 134 7.66 6.06 -3.43
CA VAL A 134 8.14 7.40 -3.05
C VAL A 134 8.06 7.59 -1.55
N THR A 135 6.95 7.21 -0.92
CA THR A 135 6.78 7.31 0.54
C THR A 135 7.84 6.52 1.28
N ARG A 136 8.13 5.27 0.86
CA ARG A 136 9.17 4.45 1.49
C ARG A 136 10.55 5.07 1.33
N ARG A 137 10.91 5.54 0.13
CA ARG A 137 12.18 6.26 -0.09
C ARG A 137 12.32 7.46 0.85
N LEU A 138 11.25 8.22 1.07
CA LEU A 138 11.25 9.36 1.99
C LEU A 138 11.31 8.93 3.45
N ALA A 139 10.72 7.79 3.81
CA ALA A 139 10.82 7.21 5.14
C ALA A 139 12.25 6.72 5.45
N ASP A 140 12.87 6.02 4.50
CA ASP A 140 14.26 5.57 4.60
C ASP A 140 15.25 6.76 4.73
N ALA A 141 14.90 7.91 4.16
CA ALA A 141 15.65 9.16 4.30
C ALA A 141 15.34 9.92 5.61
N GLY A 142 14.39 9.45 6.43
CA GLY A 142 13.94 10.11 7.65
C GLY A 142 13.09 11.36 7.42
N GLU A 143 12.59 11.58 6.21
CA GLU A 143 11.77 12.74 5.84
C GLU A 143 10.27 12.52 6.12
N ILE A 144 9.84 11.26 6.18
CA ILE A 144 8.47 10.85 6.51
C ILE A 144 8.53 9.82 7.65
N MET A 145 7.70 10.00 8.67
CA MET A 145 7.45 8.97 9.67
C MET A 145 6.21 8.17 9.26
N LEU A 146 6.38 6.86 9.02
CA LEU A 146 5.28 5.95 8.76
C LEU A 146 4.67 5.52 10.09
N GLY A 147 3.49 6.05 10.44
CA GLY A 147 2.73 5.58 11.58
C GLY A 147 2.28 4.15 11.33
N GLY A 148 2.89 3.18 12.01
CA GLY A 148 2.59 1.76 11.81
C GLY A 148 3.68 0.79 12.25
N GLY A 149 4.93 1.23 12.37
CA GLY A 149 5.94 0.50 13.11
C GLY A 149 5.74 0.78 14.60
N GLY A 150 5.27 -0.21 15.36
CA GLY A 150 5.15 -0.09 16.82
C GLY A 150 6.44 0.42 17.45
N ASP A 151 6.28 1.27 18.47
CA ASP A 151 7.27 1.68 19.47
C ASP A 151 8.74 1.40 19.13
N ASP A 152 9.46 2.42 18.66
CA ASP A 152 10.80 2.73 19.16
C ASP A 152 11.32 4.02 18.51
N PHE A 153 10.92 5.16 19.10
CA PHE A 153 11.87 6.26 19.25
C PHE A 153 12.25 6.30 20.74
N ILE A 154 13.54 6.09 21.01
CA ILE A 154 14.16 6.23 22.35
C ILE A 154 13.83 7.60 22.95
#